data_AF-A0A2G2I5F0-F1
#
_entry.id   AF-A0A2G2I5F0-F1
#
_cell.length_a   1.000
_cell.length_b   1.000
_cell.length_c   1.000
_cell.angle_alpha   90.00
_cell.angle_beta   90.00
_cell.angle_gamma   90.00
#
_symmetry.space_group_name_H-M   'P 1'
#
loop_
_entity.id
_entity.type
_entity.pdbx_description
1 polymer ?
#
loop_
_entity_poly.entity_id
_entity_poly.type
_entity_poly.pdbx_seq_one_letter_code
_entity_poly.pdbx_strand_id
1 'polypeptide(L)'
;MNKAFLVNSTLVIALSFVTSAIIPVMAESKIGSPTKFEASKKLLRAKLANLNYFSANFTQEVVSEAGELLEQSSGELAISKPNLANWHTLEPDELAIVSDGNDVWFYNPWIEQVSVYSLSTAITKTPILLLTSKDELLWQQYTVTQERVSQEKVVQERTAQEGASQDKVTEQGDRFVISAKDPNSQIKSLTLVFSAKEPLGSELSQFSFLDATGQVSHIKLSNFDAQKAPESSLFHFVVPEGVQIDDQRAN
;
A
#
# COMPACT_ATOMS: atom_id res chain seq x y z
N MET A 1 48.53 51.32 4.83
CA MET A 1 49.25 50.07 5.16
C MET A 1 48.97 49.09 4.01
N ASN A 2 49.94 48.70 3.17
CA ASN A 2 50.97 47.65 3.38
C ASN A 2 50.38 46.29 3.80
N LYS A 3 50.76 45.10 3.27
CA LYS A 3 51.62 44.66 2.13
C LYS A 3 51.34 43.14 1.94
N ALA A 4 51.52 42.47 0.79
CA ALA A 4 51.93 42.89 -0.55
C ALA A 4 51.37 41.93 -1.65
N PHE A 5 51.52 42.37 -2.91
CA PHE A 5 51.42 41.64 -4.19
C PHE A 5 52.74 40.92 -4.52
N LEU A 6 52.74 39.93 -5.44
CA LEU A 6 53.70 39.64 -6.54
C LEU A 6 53.40 38.21 -7.09
N VAL A 7 53.05 37.95 -8.38
CA VAL A 7 53.79 38.15 -9.68
C VAL A 7 54.80 37.02 -9.92
N ASN A 8 54.92 36.36 -11.10
CA ASN A 8 54.29 36.51 -12.43
C ASN A 8 54.47 35.20 -13.25
N SER A 9 53.92 35.15 -14.49
CA SER A 9 54.66 34.91 -15.76
C SER A 9 54.02 33.94 -16.78
N THR A 10 53.62 34.50 -17.94
CA THR A 10 53.84 34.03 -19.35
C THR A 10 53.51 32.58 -19.80
N LEU A 11 53.24 32.25 -21.08
CA LEU A 11 52.76 32.94 -22.30
C LEU A 11 52.67 31.86 -23.43
N VAL A 12 51.55 31.76 -24.16
CA VAL A 12 51.29 31.22 -25.55
C VAL A 12 52.22 30.11 -26.13
N ILE A 13 51.72 29.01 -26.72
CA ILE A 13 51.48 28.66 -28.17
C ILE A 13 51.23 27.10 -28.12
N ALA A 14 50.34 26.39 -28.84
CA ALA A 14 50.15 26.23 -30.29
C ALA A 14 48.83 25.51 -30.65
N LEU A 15 48.42 25.56 -31.92
CA LEU A 15 47.41 24.67 -32.52
C LEU A 15 47.92 23.22 -32.63
N SER A 16 47.00 22.25 -32.52
CA SER A 16 46.92 21.09 -33.44
C SER A 16 45.58 20.36 -33.28
N PHE A 17 44.90 20.10 -34.40
CA PHE A 17 43.71 19.26 -34.44
C PHE A 17 44.11 17.79 -34.40
N VAL A 18 43.44 16.97 -33.57
CA VAL A 18 43.36 15.52 -33.78
C VAL A 18 41.89 15.12 -33.65
N THR A 19 41.24 14.90 -34.78
CA THR A 19 39.92 14.28 -34.84
C THR A 19 40.08 12.79 -34.54
N SER A 20 39.82 12.39 -33.29
CA SER A 20 39.66 10.97 -32.95
C SER A 20 38.17 10.64 -32.93
N ALA A 21 37.73 9.83 -33.90
CA ALA A 21 36.35 9.36 -33.95
C ALA A 21 36.11 8.38 -32.79
N ILE A 22 35.43 8.84 -31.74
CA ILE A 22 34.95 7.94 -30.69
C ILE A 22 33.80 7.14 -31.28
N ILE A 23 34.09 5.88 -31.62
CA ILE A 23 33.08 4.90 -32.03
C ILE A 23 32.05 4.82 -30.89
N PRO A 24 30.74 4.97 -31.15
CA PRO A 24 29.75 4.70 -30.12
C PRO A 24 29.85 3.22 -29.76
N VAL A 25 30.33 2.94 -28.55
CA VAL A 25 30.10 1.64 -27.92
C VAL A 25 28.60 1.49 -27.80
N MET A 26 28.01 0.69 -28.69
CA MET A 26 26.67 0.15 -28.47
C MET A 26 26.75 -0.69 -27.20
N ALA A 27 26.37 -0.09 -26.08
CA ALA A 27 26.12 -0.81 -24.87
C ALA A 27 24.92 -1.73 -25.15
N GLU A 28 25.21 -2.98 -25.52
CA GLU A 28 24.20 -4.02 -25.56
C GLU A 28 23.54 -4.08 -24.20
N SER A 29 22.28 -3.61 -24.15
CA SER A 29 21.45 -3.64 -22.96
C SER A 29 21.24 -5.09 -22.56
N LYS A 30 22.14 -5.62 -21.73
CA LYS A 30 21.95 -6.89 -21.03
C LYS A 30 20.65 -6.74 -20.26
N ILE A 31 19.59 -7.39 -20.77
CA ILE A 31 18.33 -7.56 -20.07
C ILE A 31 18.65 -8.46 -18.88
N GLY A 32 19.08 -7.84 -17.78
CA GLY A 32 19.36 -8.52 -16.54
C GLY A 32 18.08 -9.20 -16.08
N SER A 33 18.19 -10.45 -15.62
CA SER A 33 17.07 -11.16 -15.01
C SER A 33 16.39 -10.25 -13.99
N PRO A 34 15.05 -10.10 -14.02
CA PRO A 34 14.36 -9.19 -13.12
C PRO A 34 14.73 -9.53 -11.67
N THR A 35 15.03 -8.50 -10.88
CA THR A 35 15.36 -8.70 -9.46
C THR A 35 14.20 -9.43 -8.77
N LYS A 36 14.49 -10.14 -7.67
CA LYS A 36 13.44 -10.86 -6.90
C LYS A 36 12.24 -9.95 -6.59
N PHE A 37 12.50 -8.67 -6.30
CA PHE A 37 11.47 -7.68 -6.05
C PHE A 37 10.60 -7.37 -7.27
N GLU A 38 11.18 -7.19 -8.45
CA GLU A 38 10.41 -6.92 -9.67
C GLU A 38 9.64 -8.16 -10.16
N ALA A 39 10.18 -9.36 -9.94
CA ALA A 39 9.46 -10.61 -10.17
C ALA A 39 8.24 -10.75 -9.22
N SER A 40 8.42 -10.51 -7.91
CA SER A 40 7.33 -10.52 -6.93
C SER A 40 6.29 -9.41 -7.18
N LYS A 41 6.73 -8.20 -7.54
CA LYS A 41 5.85 -7.09 -7.95
C LYS A 41 5.01 -7.43 -9.16
N LYS A 42 5.63 -8.01 -10.20
CA LYS A 42 4.92 -8.46 -11.41
C LYS A 42 3.88 -9.53 -11.10
N LEU A 43 4.22 -10.51 -10.25
CA LEU A 43 3.28 -11.55 -9.81
C LEU A 43 2.10 -10.97 -9.03
N LEU A 44 2.37 -10.09 -8.06
CA LEU A 44 1.30 -9.41 -7.31
C LEU A 44 0.40 -8.57 -8.22
N ARG A 45 0.98 -7.74 -9.10
CA ARG A 45 0.21 -6.93 -10.06
C ARG A 45 -0.63 -7.81 -10.99
N ALA A 46 -0.13 -8.96 -11.43
CA ALA A 46 -0.92 -9.91 -12.21
C ALA A 46 -2.08 -10.51 -11.41
N LYS A 47 -1.87 -10.85 -10.13
CA LYS A 47 -2.93 -11.33 -9.23
C LYS A 47 -4.02 -10.28 -9.00
N LEU A 48 -3.62 -9.02 -8.81
CA LEU A 48 -4.52 -7.87 -8.63
C LEU A 48 -5.17 -7.40 -9.94
N ALA A 49 -4.62 -7.71 -11.11
CA ALA A 49 -5.15 -7.24 -12.40
C ALA A 49 -6.53 -7.84 -12.72
N ASN A 50 -6.78 -9.07 -12.30
CA ASN A 50 -8.08 -9.75 -12.49
C ASN A 50 -9.15 -9.25 -11.50
N LEU A 51 -8.73 -8.65 -10.39
CA LEU A 51 -9.62 -8.11 -9.35
C LEU A 51 -10.06 -6.69 -9.72
N ASN A 52 -11.00 -6.56 -10.64
CA ASN A 52 -11.50 -5.26 -11.10
C ASN A 52 -12.30 -4.52 -10.02
N TYR A 53 -13.08 -5.24 -9.23
CA TYR A 53 -13.83 -4.73 -8.09
C TYR A 53 -13.96 -5.82 -7.03
N PHE A 54 -14.29 -5.44 -5.81
CA PHE A 54 -14.84 -6.33 -4.78
C PHE A 54 -15.58 -5.55 -3.70
N SER A 55 -16.40 -6.25 -2.93
CA SER A 55 -16.92 -5.82 -1.63
C SER A 55 -16.62 -6.88 -0.57
N ALA A 56 -16.43 -6.44 0.67
CA ALA A 56 -16.25 -7.32 1.83
C ALA A 56 -16.65 -6.57 3.12
N ASN A 57 -17.03 -7.31 4.15
CA ASN A 57 -16.97 -6.78 5.51
C ASN A 57 -15.54 -6.90 6.04
N PHE A 58 -15.15 -6.06 6.99
CA PHE A 58 -13.84 -6.13 7.64
C PHE A 58 -13.92 -6.07 9.15
N THR A 59 -12.95 -6.69 9.81
CA THR A 59 -12.62 -6.45 11.22
C THR A 59 -11.15 -6.04 11.31
N GLN A 60 -10.89 -4.91 11.98
CA GLN A 60 -9.57 -4.34 12.22
C GLN A 60 -9.17 -4.52 13.68
N GLU A 61 -7.94 -4.92 13.92
CA GLU A 61 -7.25 -4.94 15.22
C GLU A 61 -5.96 -4.11 15.07
N VAL A 62 -5.78 -3.05 15.85
CA VAL A 62 -4.53 -2.27 15.88
C VAL A 62 -3.71 -2.72 17.08
N VAL A 63 -2.50 -3.21 16.86
CA VAL A 63 -1.58 -3.66 17.92
C VAL A 63 -0.32 -2.82 17.99
N SER A 64 0.23 -2.65 19.18
CA SER A 64 1.53 -2.00 19.39
C SER A 64 2.70 -2.89 18.95
N GLU A 65 3.92 -2.33 18.88
CA GLU A 65 5.15 -3.11 18.64
C GLU A 65 5.35 -4.23 19.69
N ALA A 66 4.82 -4.03 20.91
CA ALA A 66 4.85 -5.03 21.99
C ALA A 66 3.76 -6.12 21.87
N GLY A 67 2.85 -6.01 20.89
CA GLY A 67 1.73 -6.95 20.69
C GLY A 67 0.50 -6.69 21.56
N GLU A 68 0.40 -5.51 22.18
CA GLU A 68 -0.80 -5.09 22.93
C GLU A 68 -1.88 -4.58 21.98
N LEU A 69 -3.14 -5.02 22.17
CA LEU A 69 -4.28 -4.51 21.41
C LEU A 69 -4.63 -3.09 21.87
N LEU A 70 -4.53 -2.13 20.95
CA LEU A 70 -4.78 -0.70 21.20
C LEU A 70 -6.19 -0.28 20.75
N GLU A 71 -6.64 -0.81 19.62
CA GLU A 71 -7.95 -0.48 19.01
C GLU A 71 -8.53 -1.72 18.33
N GLN A 72 -9.85 -1.83 18.30
CA GLN A 72 -10.56 -2.78 17.46
C GLN A 72 -11.74 -2.05 16.81
N SER A 73 -11.94 -2.27 15.50
CA SER A 73 -13.01 -1.65 14.72
C SER A 73 -13.57 -2.61 13.66
N SER A 74 -14.76 -2.34 13.13
CA SER A 74 -15.37 -3.15 12.07
C SER A 74 -16.19 -2.31 11.10
N GLY A 75 -16.45 -2.85 9.91
CA GLY A 75 -17.17 -2.12 8.88
C GLY A 75 -17.23 -2.81 7.52
N GLU A 76 -17.39 -2.00 6.48
CA GLU A 76 -17.51 -2.44 5.08
C GLU A 76 -16.44 -1.81 4.20
N LEU A 77 -15.97 -2.58 3.22
CA LEU A 77 -15.00 -2.15 2.22
C LEU A 77 -15.53 -2.51 0.83
N ALA A 78 -15.70 -1.50 -0.03
CA ALA A 78 -15.94 -1.66 -1.46
C ALA A 78 -14.78 -1.02 -2.25
N ILE A 79 -14.31 -1.71 -3.29
CA ILE A 79 -13.27 -1.22 -4.20
C ILE A 79 -13.72 -1.44 -5.64
N SER A 80 -13.44 -0.47 -6.51
CA SER A 80 -13.64 -0.59 -7.96
C SER A 80 -12.52 0.13 -8.73
N LYS A 81 -11.99 -0.51 -9.77
CA LYS A 81 -10.85 0.02 -10.53
C LYS A 81 -11.29 0.83 -11.75
N PRO A 82 -10.57 1.93 -12.07
CA PRO A 82 -9.44 2.50 -11.34
C PRO A 82 -9.88 3.38 -10.17
N ASN A 83 -9.04 3.45 -9.14
CA ASN A 83 -9.05 4.50 -8.10
C ASN A 83 -10.27 4.60 -7.15
N LEU A 84 -11.41 3.95 -7.43
CA LEU A 84 -12.60 4.04 -6.59
C LEU A 84 -12.51 3.15 -5.35
N ALA A 85 -12.90 3.69 -4.20
CA ALA A 85 -12.99 2.96 -2.94
C ALA A 85 -14.03 3.58 -2.02
N ASN A 86 -14.65 2.76 -1.19
CA ASN A 86 -15.41 3.16 -0.02
C ASN A 86 -14.96 2.25 1.13
N TRP A 87 -14.41 2.86 2.17
CA TRP A 87 -14.15 2.21 3.45
C TRP A 87 -15.07 2.88 4.47
N HIS A 88 -16.00 2.12 5.04
CA HIS A 88 -16.94 2.61 6.03
C HIS A 88 -16.77 1.82 7.31
N THR A 89 -16.05 2.39 8.27
CA THR A 89 -16.02 1.89 9.65
C THR A 89 -17.37 2.20 10.29
N LEU A 90 -18.02 1.18 10.85
CA LEU A 90 -19.33 1.25 11.50
C LEU A 90 -19.21 1.24 13.04
N GLU A 91 -18.25 0.50 13.57
CA GLU A 91 -18.03 0.34 15.01
C GLU A 91 -16.53 0.44 15.36
N PRO A 92 -16.16 0.96 16.55
CA PRO A 92 -17.05 1.56 17.57
C PRO A 92 -17.49 2.99 17.20
N ASP A 93 -16.64 3.71 16.47
CA ASP A 93 -16.87 5.08 16.02
C ASP A 93 -16.94 5.11 14.49
N GLU A 94 -17.95 5.82 13.95
CA GLU A 94 -18.19 5.84 12.51
C GLU A 94 -17.14 6.68 11.77
N LEU A 95 -16.59 6.13 10.68
CA LEU A 95 -15.65 6.82 9.80
C LEU A 95 -15.86 6.36 8.35
N ALA A 96 -16.12 7.31 7.44
CA ALA A 96 -16.20 7.04 6.01
C ALA A 96 -14.96 7.59 5.28
N ILE A 97 -14.30 6.77 4.48
CA ILE A 97 -13.22 7.16 3.56
C ILE A 97 -13.67 6.79 2.15
N VAL A 98 -14.06 7.79 1.36
CA VAL A 98 -14.62 7.61 0.02
C VAL A 98 -13.70 8.22 -1.03
N SER A 99 -13.26 7.42 -2.00
CA SER A 99 -12.47 7.84 -3.15
C SER A 99 -13.35 7.86 -4.40
N ASP A 100 -13.52 9.05 -4.99
CA ASP A 100 -14.27 9.27 -6.25
C ASP A 100 -13.42 9.01 -7.51
N GLY A 101 -12.15 8.67 -7.30
CA GLY A 101 -11.17 8.37 -8.34
C GLY A 101 -10.12 9.46 -8.57
N ASN A 102 -10.39 10.68 -8.08
CA ASN A 102 -9.46 11.81 -8.09
C ASN A 102 -9.15 12.27 -6.67
N ASP A 103 -10.22 12.51 -5.90
CA ASP A 103 -10.18 12.99 -4.52
C ASP A 103 -10.65 11.92 -3.55
N VAL A 104 -10.18 12.02 -2.30
CA VAL A 104 -10.52 11.12 -1.21
C VAL A 104 -11.02 11.93 -0.03
N TRP A 105 -12.26 11.64 0.34
CA TRP A 105 -13.05 12.30 1.36
C TRP A 105 -13.01 11.47 2.64
N PHE A 106 -12.51 12.04 3.73
CA PHE A 106 -12.49 11.45 5.06
C PHE A 106 -13.55 12.16 5.90
N TYR A 107 -14.64 11.47 6.23
CA TYR A 107 -15.77 12.00 6.99
C TYR A 107 -15.87 11.31 8.35
N ASN A 108 -15.82 12.11 9.42
CA ASN A 108 -16.12 11.67 10.77
C ASN A 108 -17.43 12.37 11.23
N PRO A 109 -18.55 11.64 11.39
CA PRO A 109 -19.82 12.20 11.83
C PRO A 109 -19.79 12.78 13.25
N TRP A 110 -18.98 12.19 14.15
CA TRP A 110 -18.97 12.57 15.57
C TRP A 110 -18.41 13.98 15.82
N ILE A 111 -17.45 14.44 15.01
CA ILE A 111 -16.95 15.82 15.01
C ILE A 111 -17.53 16.70 13.88
N GLU A 112 -18.49 16.19 13.10
CA GLU A 112 -19.10 16.88 11.96
C GLU A 112 -18.05 17.47 10.98
N GLN A 113 -16.97 16.72 10.71
CA GLN A 113 -15.84 17.17 9.88
C GLN A 113 -15.59 16.26 8.68
N VAL A 114 -15.35 16.90 7.52
CA VAL A 114 -14.84 16.30 6.28
C VAL A 114 -13.46 16.87 5.98
N SER A 115 -12.44 16.02 5.87
CA SER A 115 -11.14 16.38 5.29
C SER A 115 -11.02 15.79 3.89
N VAL A 116 -10.61 16.57 2.89
CA VAL A 116 -10.45 16.11 1.50
C VAL A 116 -8.99 16.18 1.04
N TYR A 117 -8.50 15.09 0.45
CA TYR A 117 -7.13 14.94 -0.03
C TYR A 117 -7.11 14.48 -1.49
N SER A 118 -6.03 14.77 -2.21
CA SER A 118 -5.77 14.11 -3.49
C SER A 118 -5.48 12.62 -3.27
N LEU A 119 -5.82 11.78 -4.25
CA LEU A 119 -5.58 10.32 -4.18
C LEU A 119 -4.13 9.96 -3.81
N SER A 120 -3.14 10.67 -4.36
CA SER A 120 -1.72 10.42 -4.07
C SER A 120 -1.37 10.68 -2.60
N THR A 121 -1.89 11.74 -2.01
CA THR A 121 -1.72 12.06 -0.58
C THR A 121 -2.50 11.05 0.28
N ALA A 122 -3.72 10.69 -0.11
CA ALA A 122 -4.56 9.74 0.62
C ALA A 122 -3.93 8.33 0.70
N ILE A 123 -3.24 7.86 -0.34
CA ILE A 123 -2.53 6.57 -0.34
C ILE A 123 -1.45 6.48 0.74
N THR A 124 -0.87 7.61 1.18
CA THR A 124 0.09 7.65 2.30
C THR A 124 -0.56 7.43 3.68
N LYS A 125 -1.88 7.64 3.78
CA LYS A 125 -2.71 7.47 4.99
C LYS A 125 -3.47 6.15 4.98
N THR A 126 -3.97 5.74 3.81
CA THR A 126 -4.86 4.58 3.63
C THR A 126 -4.31 3.68 2.51
N PRO A 127 -3.28 2.86 2.80
CA PRO A 127 -2.48 2.17 1.77
C PRO A 127 -3.24 1.17 0.90
N ILE A 128 -4.40 0.70 1.33
CA ILE A 128 -5.25 -0.19 0.51
C ILE A 128 -5.68 0.49 -0.80
N LEU A 129 -5.71 1.82 -0.85
CA LEU A 129 -5.94 2.62 -2.07
C LEU A 129 -4.85 2.40 -3.13
N LEU A 130 -3.64 1.98 -2.76
CA LEU A 130 -2.61 1.54 -3.74
C LEU A 130 -3.12 0.40 -4.63
N LEU A 131 -4.01 -0.45 -4.11
CA LEU A 131 -4.53 -1.60 -4.86
C LEU A 131 -5.56 -1.19 -5.92
N THR A 132 -6.15 0.01 -5.82
CA THR A 132 -7.13 0.52 -6.80
C THR A 132 -6.44 1.22 -7.97
N SER A 133 -5.21 1.71 -7.76
CA SER A 133 -4.39 2.40 -8.76
C SER A 133 -3.75 1.46 -9.78
N LYS A 134 -3.81 1.87 -11.05
CA LYS A 134 -3.10 1.24 -12.17
C LYS A 134 -1.79 1.97 -12.54
N ASP A 135 -1.47 3.08 -11.87
CA ASP A 135 -0.31 3.93 -12.20
C ASP A 135 1.03 3.28 -11.86
N GLU A 136 1.87 3.06 -12.87
CA GLU A 136 3.18 2.45 -12.70
C GLU A 136 4.17 3.34 -11.94
N LEU A 137 4.03 4.67 -11.99
CA LEU A 137 4.92 5.60 -11.29
C LEU A 137 4.73 5.49 -9.77
N LEU A 138 3.49 5.39 -9.31
CA LEU A 138 3.17 5.09 -7.92
C LEU A 138 3.77 3.73 -7.48
N TRP A 139 3.59 2.67 -8.26
CA TRP A 139 4.16 1.34 -7.96
C TRP A 139 5.71 1.31 -8.01
N GLN A 140 6.38 2.31 -8.59
CA GLN A 140 7.84 2.46 -8.51
C GLN A 140 8.31 2.98 -7.14
N GLN A 141 7.45 3.60 -6.34
CA GLN A 141 7.77 4.07 -4.97
C GLN A 141 7.86 2.93 -3.95
N TYR A 142 7.51 1.70 -4.34
CA TYR A 142 7.47 0.53 -3.47
C TYR A 142 8.38 -0.61 -3.96
N THR A 143 8.89 -1.40 -3.02
CA THR A 143 9.42 -2.76 -3.27
C THR A 143 8.35 -3.78 -2.88
N VAL A 144 8.35 -4.95 -3.53
CA VAL A 144 7.40 -6.02 -3.24
C VAL A 144 8.18 -7.32 -3.05
N THR A 145 7.91 -8.05 -1.97
CA THR A 145 8.48 -9.37 -1.69
C THR A 145 7.35 -10.39 -1.55
N GLN A 146 7.44 -11.50 -2.27
CA GLN A 146 6.59 -12.67 -1.98
C GLN A 146 7.24 -13.50 -0.87
N GLU A 147 6.43 -13.86 0.12
CA GLU A 147 6.76 -14.75 1.21
C GLU A 147 5.84 -15.97 1.14
N ARG A 148 6.38 -17.16 1.40
CA ARG A 148 5.56 -18.36 1.59
C ARG A 148 5.32 -18.55 3.07
N VAL A 149 4.05 -18.69 3.47
CA VAL A 149 3.70 -19.03 4.85
C VAL A 149 3.94 -20.52 5.07
N SER A 150 5.21 -20.89 5.26
CA SER A 150 5.60 -22.20 5.79
C SER A 150 5.77 -22.07 7.31
N GLN A 151 4.77 -22.49 8.08
CA GLN A 151 4.82 -22.36 9.54
C GLN A 151 5.85 -23.31 10.17
N GLU A 152 6.85 -22.75 10.83
CA GLU A 152 7.45 -23.40 11.99
C GLU A 152 6.46 -23.33 13.16
N LYS A 153 5.83 -24.45 13.48
CA LYS A 153 5.05 -24.58 14.71
C LYS A 153 6.00 -24.64 15.90
N VAL A 154 5.95 -23.63 16.76
CA VAL A 154 6.34 -23.83 18.16
C VAL A 154 5.31 -24.77 18.79
N VAL A 155 5.65 -26.05 18.92
CA VAL A 155 4.86 -27.02 19.67
C VAL A 155 5.06 -26.75 21.15
N GLN A 156 4.21 -25.91 21.73
CA GLN A 156 4.13 -25.75 23.17
C GLN A 156 3.35 -26.94 23.74
N GLU A 157 4.05 -28.01 24.12
CA GLU A 157 3.43 -29.15 24.80
C GLU A 157 2.86 -28.72 26.16
N ARG A 158 1.54 -28.60 26.26
CA ARG A 158 0.81 -28.72 27.54
C ARG A 158 -0.44 -29.57 27.37
N THR A 159 -0.29 -30.81 27.81
CA THR A 159 -1.25 -31.71 28.47
C THR A 159 -2.75 -31.56 28.15
N ALA A 160 -3.33 -32.67 27.69
CA ALA A 160 -4.73 -32.80 27.34
C ALA A 160 -5.71 -32.47 28.49
N GLN A 161 -6.75 -31.71 28.17
CA GLN A 161 -8.11 -31.97 28.64
C GLN A 161 -9.16 -31.39 27.68
N GLU A 162 -9.99 -32.30 27.16
CA GLU A 162 -11.36 -32.19 26.65
C GLU A 162 -11.89 -30.84 26.10
N GLY A 163 -12.42 -30.89 24.87
CA GLY A 163 -13.71 -30.24 24.59
C GLY A 163 -13.72 -28.87 23.93
N ALA A 164 -12.77 -28.54 23.04
CA ALA A 164 -12.94 -27.43 22.11
C ALA A 164 -12.56 -27.84 20.67
N SER A 165 -13.52 -27.72 19.74
CA SER A 165 -13.25 -27.73 18.30
C SER A 165 -12.50 -26.45 17.94
N GLN A 166 -11.18 -26.46 18.13
CA GLN A 166 -10.35 -25.35 17.74
C GLN A 166 -10.18 -25.41 16.23
N ASP A 167 -11.00 -24.65 15.51
CA ASP A 167 -10.98 -24.58 14.04
C ASP A 167 -9.59 -24.14 13.58
N LYS A 168 -8.83 -25.14 13.14
CA LYS A 168 -7.44 -25.03 12.74
C LYS A 168 -7.40 -24.47 11.31
N VAL A 169 -7.75 -23.19 11.17
CA VAL A 169 -7.70 -22.47 9.90
C VAL A 169 -6.26 -22.44 9.41
N THR A 170 -5.95 -23.41 8.55
CA THR A 170 -4.62 -23.62 8.00
C THR A 170 -4.56 -22.84 6.70
N GLU A 171 -4.42 -21.51 6.77
CA GLU A 171 -4.32 -20.66 5.58
C GLU A 171 -3.00 -20.92 4.86
N GLN A 172 -3.02 -21.87 3.94
CA GLN A 172 -1.96 -22.12 2.96
C GLN A 172 -2.04 -21.04 1.86
N GLY A 173 -1.76 -19.79 2.25
CA GLY A 173 -1.94 -18.61 1.43
C GLY A 173 -0.66 -18.00 0.86
N ASP A 174 -0.81 -17.24 -0.22
CA ASP A 174 0.25 -16.38 -0.76
C ASP A 174 0.35 -15.10 0.08
N ARG A 175 1.53 -14.78 0.61
CA ARG A 175 1.80 -13.51 1.32
C ARG A 175 2.67 -12.61 0.45
N PHE A 176 2.28 -11.34 0.33
CA PHE A 176 3.07 -10.30 -0.32
C PHE A 176 3.29 -9.12 0.62
N VAL A 177 4.54 -8.71 0.80
CA VAL A 177 4.89 -7.51 1.58
C VAL A 177 5.31 -6.41 0.61
N ILE A 178 4.58 -5.29 0.65
CA ILE A 178 4.81 -4.07 -0.13
C ILE A 178 5.46 -3.05 0.82
N SER A 179 6.73 -2.72 0.63
CA SER A 179 7.45 -1.78 1.48
C SER A 179 7.66 -0.44 0.78
N ALA A 180 7.43 0.67 1.50
CA ALA A 180 7.71 2.00 0.99
C ALA A 180 9.24 2.18 0.83
N LYS A 181 9.67 2.82 -0.27
CA LYS A 181 11.09 3.19 -0.47
C LYS A 181 11.47 4.48 0.25
N ASP A 182 10.50 5.34 0.56
CA ASP A 182 10.75 6.57 1.32
C ASP A 182 10.95 6.24 2.82
N PRO A 183 12.13 6.52 3.40
CA PRO A 183 12.37 6.32 4.83
C PRO A 183 11.44 7.16 5.72
N ASN A 184 10.91 8.28 5.22
CA ASN A 184 10.01 9.18 5.97
C ASN A 184 8.53 8.77 5.91
N SER A 185 8.18 7.75 5.11
CA SER A 185 6.81 7.28 4.97
C SER A 185 6.21 6.91 6.32
N GLN A 186 5.00 7.41 6.61
CA GLN A 186 4.26 7.10 7.84
C GLN A 186 3.81 5.64 7.87
N ILE A 187 3.56 5.04 6.70
CA ILE A 187 3.38 3.59 6.56
C ILE A 187 4.65 2.97 5.99
N LYS A 188 5.28 2.06 6.74
CA LYS A 188 6.49 1.35 6.31
C LYS A 188 6.15 0.17 5.39
N SER A 189 5.07 -0.56 5.65
CA SER A 189 4.62 -1.62 4.72
C SER A 189 3.12 -1.89 4.71
N LEU A 190 2.65 -2.41 3.58
CA LEU A 190 1.36 -3.06 3.40
C LEU A 190 1.61 -4.56 3.11
N THR A 191 1.14 -5.43 3.99
CA THR A 191 1.12 -6.88 3.76
C THR A 191 -0.24 -7.29 3.20
N LEU A 192 -0.27 -8.13 2.17
CA LEU A 192 -1.46 -8.78 1.64
C LEU A 192 -1.33 -10.29 1.83
N VAL A 193 -2.41 -10.94 2.28
CA VAL A 193 -2.53 -12.40 2.41
C VAL A 193 -3.69 -12.85 1.55
N PHE A 194 -3.44 -13.83 0.69
CA PHE A 194 -4.45 -14.43 -0.17
C PHE A 194 -4.71 -15.88 0.21
N SER A 195 -5.93 -16.20 0.61
CA SER A 195 -6.36 -17.58 0.88
C SER A 195 -6.70 -18.31 -0.43
N ALA A 196 -6.45 -19.62 -0.46
CA ALA A 196 -6.91 -20.48 -1.56
C ALA A 196 -8.39 -20.83 -1.38
N LYS A 197 -9.20 -20.66 -2.43
CA LYS A 197 -10.64 -20.92 -2.43
C LYS A 197 -11.06 -21.54 -3.75
N GLU A 198 -11.08 -22.86 -3.76
CA GLU A 198 -11.60 -23.64 -4.89
C GLU A 198 -13.11 -23.38 -5.09
N PRO A 199 -13.61 -23.23 -6.33
CA PRO A 199 -12.91 -23.26 -7.62
C PRO A 199 -12.47 -21.87 -8.12
N LEU A 200 -12.61 -20.82 -7.31
CA LEU A 200 -12.40 -19.41 -7.68
C LEU A 200 -10.91 -18.97 -7.68
N GLY A 201 -10.00 -19.86 -7.28
CA GLY A 201 -8.57 -19.62 -7.24
C GLY A 201 -8.10 -19.13 -5.87
N SER A 202 -7.76 -17.85 -5.74
CA SER A 202 -7.34 -17.28 -4.45
C SER A 202 -7.77 -15.83 -4.27
N GLU A 203 -8.51 -15.57 -3.19
CA GLU A 203 -9.07 -14.27 -2.83
C GLU A 203 -8.21 -13.55 -1.78
N LEU A 204 -8.45 -12.26 -1.56
CA LEU A 204 -7.76 -11.49 -0.50
C LEU A 204 -8.47 -11.79 0.83
N SER A 205 -7.82 -12.50 1.76
CA SER A 205 -8.39 -12.83 3.08
C SER A 205 -8.02 -11.83 4.15
N GLN A 206 -6.82 -11.27 4.08
CA GLN A 206 -6.33 -10.32 5.08
C GLN A 206 -5.35 -9.33 4.44
N PHE A 207 -5.31 -8.11 4.98
CA PHE A 207 -4.17 -7.23 4.81
C PHE A 207 -3.74 -6.62 6.15
N SER A 208 -2.54 -6.06 6.20
CA SER A 208 -2.09 -5.32 7.38
C SER A 208 -1.15 -4.18 7.02
N PHE A 209 -1.22 -3.10 7.78
CA PHE A 209 -0.31 -1.96 7.67
C PHE A 209 0.68 -1.98 8.83
N LEU A 210 1.97 -1.74 8.57
CA LEU A 210 2.96 -1.42 9.60
C LEU A 210 3.27 0.07 9.48
N ASP A 211 3.07 0.83 10.55
CA ASP A 211 3.34 2.27 10.58
C ASP A 211 4.78 2.60 11.01
N ALA A 212 5.11 3.89 11.07
CA ALA A 212 6.42 4.39 11.47
C ALA A 212 6.67 4.42 12.98
N THR A 213 5.64 4.17 13.79
CA THR A 213 5.71 4.05 15.26
C THR A 213 5.88 2.60 15.73
N GLY A 214 5.74 1.63 14.81
CA GLY A 214 5.81 0.20 15.10
C GLY A 214 4.45 -0.45 15.32
N GLN A 215 3.34 0.29 15.19
CA GLN A 215 1.99 -0.25 15.28
C GLN A 215 1.66 -1.06 14.02
N VAL A 216 0.89 -2.14 14.21
CA VAL A 216 0.37 -2.96 13.12
C VAL A 216 -1.16 -2.98 13.16
N SER A 217 -1.79 -2.47 12.10
CA SER A 217 -3.23 -2.67 11.89
C SER A 217 -3.43 -3.97 11.12
N HIS A 218 -4.08 -4.96 11.71
CA HIS A 218 -4.48 -6.23 11.09
C HIS A 218 -5.94 -6.15 10.65
N ILE A 219 -6.21 -6.34 9.35
CA ILE A 219 -7.56 -6.22 8.78
C ILE A 219 -7.92 -7.52 8.09
N LYS A 220 -8.85 -8.26 8.69
CA LYS A 220 -9.39 -9.53 8.18
C LYS A 220 -10.66 -9.24 7.38
N LEU A 221 -10.79 -9.84 6.21
CA LEU A 221 -11.95 -9.69 5.33
C LEU A 221 -12.89 -10.89 5.46
N SER A 222 -14.19 -10.61 5.49
CA SER A 222 -15.26 -11.59 5.47
C SER A 222 -16.31 -11.21 4.43
N ASN A 223 -17.18 -12.15 4.04
CA ASN A 223 -18.19 -11.93 3.00
C ASN A 223 -17.64 -11.36 1.67
N PHE A 224 -16.41 -11.77 1.31
CA PHE A 224 -15.73 -11.29 0.11
C PHE A 224 -16.49 -11.69 -1.18
N ASP A 225 -16.93 -10.68 -1.92
CA ASP A 225 -17.59 -10.80 -3.23
C ASP A 225 -16.80 -10.01 -4.28
N ALA A 226 -16.30 -10.73 -5.30
CA ALA A 226 -15.68 -10.15 -6.50
C ALA A 226 -16.42 -10.57 -7.79
N GLN A 227 -17.65 -11.08 -7.66
CA GLN A 227 -18.54 -11.49 -8.74
C GLN A 227 -19.62 -10.43 -9.01
N LYS A 228 -20.12 -9.77 -7.96
CA LYS A 228 -21.02 -8.61 -8.10
C LYS A 228 -20.21 -7.31 -8.05
N ALA A 229 -20.48 -6.40 -8.98
CA ALA A 229 -19.96 -5.04 -8.91
C ALA A 229 -20.66 -4.27 -7.76
N PRO A 230 -19.91 -3.54 -6.91
CA PRO A 230 -20.50 -2.63 -5.93
C PRO A 230 -21.32 -1.51 -6.60
N GLU A 231 -22.37 -1.04 -5.93
CA GLU A 231 -23.23 0.04 -6.43
C GLU A 231 -22.41 1.34 -6.62
N SER A 232 -22.59 2.03 -7.74
CA SER A 232 -21.76 3.21 -8.09
C SER A 232 -21.90 4.37 -7.12
N SER A 233 -23.03 4.47 -6.41
CA SER A 233 -23.28 5.48 -5.37
C SER A 233 -22.34 5.36 -4.17
N LEU A 234 -21.75 4.18 -3.92
CA LEU A 234 -20.78 4.00 -2.84
C LEU A 234 -19.52 4.85 -3.04
N PHE A 235 -19.19 5.20 -4.29
CA PHE A 235 -18.00 5.95 -4.65
C PHE A 235 -18.27 7.45 -4.88
N HIS A 236 -19.44 7.94 -4.47
CA HIS A 236 -19.80 9.35 -4.56
C HIS A 236 -20.11 9.91 -3.17
N PHE A 237 -19.21 10.76 -2.68
CA PHE A 237 -19.43 11.45 -1.40
C PHE A 237 -20.19 12.77 -1.62
N VAL A 238 -21.20 12.99 -0.79
CA VAL A 238 -21.93 14.26 -0.71
C VAL A 238 -21.71 14.81 0.70
N VAL A 239 -21.10 16.00 0.79
CA VAL A 239 -20.88 16.66 2.08
C VAL A 239 -22.23 16.95 2.74
N PRO A 240 -22.50 16.47 3.97
CA PRO A 240 -23.75 16.76 4.67
C PRO A 240 -23.89 18.25 5.00
N GLU A 241 -25.13 18.72 5.19
CA GLU A 241 -25.38 20.10 5.58
C GLU A 241 -24.80 20.40 6.98
N GLY A 242 -24.16 21.57 7.13
CA GLY A 242 -23.54 22.01 8.39
C GLY A 242 -22.12 21.50 8.67
N VAL A 243 -21.67 20.46 7.97
CA VAL A 243 -20.36 19.83 8.18
C VAL A 243 -19.19 20.74 7.77
N GLN A 244 -18.17 20.81 8.62
CA GLN A 244 -16.95 21.58 8.35
C GLN A 244 -16.08 20.87 7.31
N ILE A 245 -15.64 21.61 6.28
CA ILE A 245 -14.71 21.12 5.25
C ILE A 245 -13.29 21.62 5.53
N ASP A 246 -12.34 20.69 5.58
CA ASP A 246 -10.90 20.89 5.66
C ASP A 246 -10.25 20.42 4.33
N ASP A 247 -9.97 21.36 3.43
CA ASP A 247 -9.37 21.05 2.12
C ASP A 247 -7.85 21.00 2.21
N GLN A 248 -7.31 19.79 2.06
CA GLN A 248 -5.89 19.47 2.19
C GLN A 248 -5.26 19.15 0.82
N ARG A 249 -5.95 19.46 -0.28
CA ARG A 249 -5.41 19.33 -1.64
C ARG A 249 -4.42 20.46 -1.92
N ALA A 250 -3.34 20.14 -2.62
CA ALA A 250 -2.42 21.15 -3.12
C ALA A 250 -3.05 21.84 -4.35
N ASN A 251 -3.12 23.18 -4.32
CA ASN A 251 -3.50 24.03 -5.45
C ASN A 251 -2.40 24.09 -6.52
#